data_AF-A0A2M7K6D4-F1
#
_entry.id   AF-A0A2M7K6D4-F1
#
_cell.length_a   1.000
_cell.length_b   1.000
_cell.length_c   1.000
_cell.angle_alpha   90.00
_cell.angle_beta   90.00
_cell.angle_gamma   90.00
#
_symmetry.space_group_name_H-M   'P 1'
#
loop_
_entity.id
_entity.type
_entity.pdbx_description
1 polymer ?
#
loop_
_entity_poly.entity_id
_entity_poly.type
_entity_poly.pdbx_seq_one_letter_code
_entity_poly.pdbx_strand_id
1 'polypeptide(L)' 'RPEAIIRHLKLRRPIFRKTAVYGHFGREDEDFTWEKIDKAEILKKEAGL' A
#
# COMPACT_ATOMS: atom_id res chain seq x y z
N ARG A 1 0.70 -11.44 -10.55
CA ARG A 1 1.20 -12.65 -9.86
C ARG A 1 1.26 -12.38 -8.35
N PRO A 2 0.86 -13.32 -7.47
CA PRO A 2 0.78 -13.10 -6.01
C PRO A 2 2.08 -12.57 -5.37
N GLU A 3 3.22 -13.10 -5.80
CA GLU A 3 4.53 -12.71 -5.26
C GLU A 3 4.87 -11.22 -5.50
N ALA A 4 4.44 -10.65 -6.64
CA ALA A 4 4.70 -9.26 -6.96
C ALA A 4 4.00 -8.31 -5.97
N ILE A 5 2.80 -8.66 -5.52
CA ILE A 5 2.04 -7.89 -4.52
C ILE A 5 2.78 -7.92 -3.18
N ILE A 6 3.22 -9.10 -2.75
CA ILE A 6 3.97 -9.28 -1.50
C ILE A 6 5.25 -8.43 -1.49
N ARG A 7 6.00 -8.43 -2.59
CA ARG A 7 7.22 -7.63 -2.72
C ARG A 7 6.93 -6.14 -2.75
N HIS A 8 5.95 -5.73 -3.55
CA HIS A 8 5.66 -4.32 -3.75
C HIS A 8 5.12 -3.65 -2.48
N LEU A 9 4.21 -4.33 -1.77
CA LEU A 9 3.62 -3.86 -0.52
C LEU A 9 4.39 -4.30 0.74
N LYS A 10 5.58 -4.92 0.58
CA LYS A 10 6.44 -5.36 1.69
C LYS A 10 5.67 -6.11 2.79
N LEU A 11 4.86 -7.10 2.40
CA LEU A 11 3.85 -7.72 3.29
C LEU A 11 4.42 -8.76 4.28
N ARG A 12 5.66 -9.22 4.10
CA ARG A 12 6.32 -10.19 5.01
C ARG A 12 6.90 -9.50 6.24
N ARG A 13 6.03 -8.82 6.99
CA ARG A 13 6.35 -8.07 8.21
C ARG A 13 5.21 -8.25 9.23
N PRO A 14 5.47 -8.14 10.55
CA PRO A 14 4.43 -8.29 11.57
C PRO A 14 3.56 -7.02 11.71
N ILE A 15 2.84 -6.64 10.65
CA ILE A 15 2.11 -5.35 10.56
C ILE A 15 0.58 -5.47 10.75
N PHE A 16 0.03 -6.68 10.69
CA PHE A 16 -1.41 -6.88 10.56
C PHE A 16 -2.22 -6.71 11.85
N ARG A 17 -1.58 -6.73 13.03
CA ARG A 17 -2.31 -6.57 14.30
C ARG A 17 -3.04 -5.23 14.37
N LYS A 18 -2.44 -4.17 13.82
CA LYS A 18 -3.01 -2.82 13.80
C LYS A 18 -4.28 -2.72 12.95
N THR A 19 -4.48 -3.59 11.97
CA THR A 19 -5.67 -3.57 11.08
C THR A 19 -6.87 -4.30 11.68
N ALA A 20 -6.69 -5.05 12.78
CA ALA A 20 -7.76 -5.83 13.41
C ALA A 20 -8.86 -4.97 14.07
N VAL A 21 -8.60 -3.67 14.25
CA VAL A 21 -9.55 -2.70 14.80
C VAL A 21 -9.47 -1.41 14.00
N TYR A 22 -10.60 -0.71 13.87
CA TYR A 22 -10.73 0.56 13.14
C TYR A 22 -10.44 0.47 11.63
N GLY A 23 -10.60 -0.72 11.04
CA GLY A 23 -10.55 -0.93 9.59
C GLY A 23 -9.13 -1.09 9.02
N HIS A 24 -9.08 -1.54 7.76
CA HIS A 24 -7.84 -1.80 7.03
C HIS A 24 -7.36 -0.61 6.16
N PHE A 25 -8.27 0.31 5.83
CA PHE A 25 -8.05 1.37 4.84
C PHE A 25 -8.35 2.77 5.39
N GLY A 26 -7.82 3.80 4.74
CA GLY A 26 -8.10 5.20 5.05
C GLY A 26 -7.39 5.70 6.33
N ARG A 27 -6.29 5.05 6.70
CA ARG A 27 -5.50 5.40 7.89
C ARG A 27 -4.06 5.65 7.50
N GLU A 28 -3.53 6.78 7.94
CA GLU A 28 -2.12 7.10 7.76
C GLU A 28 -1.28 6.37 8.82
N ASP A 29 -0.67 5.24 8.43
CA ASP A 29 0.33 4.50 9.20
C ASP A 29 1.44 4.04 8.25
N GLU A 30 2.70 4.21 8.64
CA GLU A 30 3.87 3.85 7.82
C GLU A 30 3.90 2.37 7.43
N ASP A 31 3.28 1.51 8.23
CA ASP A 31 3.18 0.08 7.96
C ASP A 31 2.21 -0.26 6.83
N PHE A 32 1.19 0.57 6.59
CA PHE A 32 0.16 0.35 5.58
C PHE A 32 0.62 0.89 4.23
N THR A 33 1.59 0.19 3.64
CA THR A 33 2.15 0.57 2.34
C THR A 33 1.12 0.62 1.20
N TRP A 34 -0.05 -0.01 1.34
CA TRP A 34 -1.15 0.08 0.37
C TRP A 34 -1.88 1.42 0.39
N GLU A 35 -1.74 2.22 1.45
CA GLU A 35 -2.28 3.58 1.52
C GLU A 35 -1.37 4.60 0.84
N LYS A 36 -0.15 4.21 0.44
CA LYS A 36 0.79 5.12 -0.21
C LYS A 36 0.33 5.43 -1.63
N ILE A 37 0.38 6.72 -1.97
CA ILE A 37 0.08 7.25 -3.32
C ILE A 37 1.35 7.55 -4.12
N ASP A 38 2.43 6.82 -3.85
CA ASP A 38 3.76 7.03 -4.45
C ASP A 38 3.80 6.79 -5.97
N LYS A 39 2.77 6.14 -6.53
CA LYS A 39 2.60 5.95 -7.97
C LYS A 39 1.72 6.97 -8.66
N ALA A 40 1.06 7.87 -7.94
CA ALA A 40 0.07 8.78 -8.52
C ALA A 40 0.67 9.61 -9.66
N GLU A 41 1.83 10.23 -9.45
CA GLU A 41 2.51 11.04 -10.47
C GLU A 41 3.01 10.21 -11.66
N ILE A 42 3.49 8.99 -11.42
CA ILE A 42 3.93 8.08 -12.49
C ILE A 42 2.74 7.76 -13.40
N LEU A 43 1.62 7.37 -12.79
CA LEU A 43 0.40 7.01 -13.53
C LEU A 43 -0.19 8.20 -14.27
N LYS A 44 -0.20 9.39 -13.64
CA LYS A 44 -0.64 10.63 -14.28
C LYS A 44 0.18 10.93 -15.53
N LYS A 45 1.51 10.85 -15.41
CA LYS A 45 2.44 11.05 -16.53
C LYS A 45 2.24 10.01 -17.64
N GLU A 46 2.11 8.73 -17.27
CA GLU A 46 1.90 7.63 -18.24
C GLU A 46 0.55 7.74 -18.95
N ALA A 47 -0.46 8.31 -18.29
CA ALA A 47 -1.76 8.61 -18.88
C ALA A 47 -1.76 9.85 -19.78
N GLY A 48 -0.69 10.65 -19.79
CA GLY A 48 -0.60 11.91 -20.55
C GLY A 48 -1.42 13.06 -19.94
N LEU A 49 -1.65 13.03 -18.63
CA LEU A 49 -2.40 14.03 -17.85
C LEU A 49 -1.49 14.97 -17.05
#